data_AF-A0A1D2JK05-F1
#
_entry.id   AF-A0A1D2JK05-F1
#
_cell.length_a   1.000
_cell.length_b   1.000
_cell.length_c   1.000
_cell.angle_alpha   90.00
_cell.angle_beta   90.00
_cell.angle_gamma   90.00
#
_symmetry.space_group_name_H-M   'P 1'
#
loop_
_entity.id
_entity.type
_entity.pdbx_description
1 polymer ?
#
loop_
_entity_poly.entity_id
_entity_poly.type
_entity_poly.pdbx_seq_one_letter_code
_entity_poly.pdbx_strand_id
1 'polypeptide(L)'
;MALLIEATLAVQGVKVNAIESTIGYSFTNSNLCLEALWIASPITGEGDKKLAQAGDDAVKLALAVSGFENGYSRGQISEITSATASNRHLGYKGFEIELQEHMTREISSGRHLNENCGVPRQR
;
A
#
# COMPACT_ATOMS: atom_id res chain seq x y z
N MET A 1 15.48 25.24 12.58
CA MET A 1 14.67 24.87 11.40
C MET A 1 15.46 23.99 10.42
N ALA A 2 16.64 24.40 9.93
CA ALA A 2 17.44 23.58 8.99
C ALA A 2 17.80 22.17 9.52
N LEU A 3 18.25 22.04 10.77
CA LEU A 3 18.59 20.74 11.38
C LEU A 3 17.43 19.74 11.45
N LEU A 4 16.19 20.23 11.61
CA LEU A 4 15.01 19.36 11.65
C LEU A 4 14.64 18.82 10.26
N ILE A 5 14.85 19.62 9.21
CA ILE A 5 14.58 19.23 7.83
C ILE A 5 15.56 18.14 7.39
N GLU A 6 16.86 18.33 7.64
CA GLU A 6 17.90 17.35 7.32
C GLU A 6 17.66 16.00 8.02
N ALA A 7 17.34 16.03 9.32
CA ALA A 7 17.03 14.81 10.07
C ALA A 7 15.78 14.09 9.53
N THR A 8 14.75 14.84 9.13
CA THR A 8 13.52 14.27 8.55
C THR A 8 13.78 13.62 7.20
N LEU A 9 14.55 14.27 6.33
CA LEU A 9 14.95 13.73 5.03
C LEU A 9 15.82 12.47 5.18
N ALA A 10 16.75 12.46 6.14
CA ALA A 10 17.57 11.30 6.42
C ALA A 10 16.73 10.09 6.86
N VAL A 11 15.76 10.29 7.76
CA VAL A 11 14.85 9.22 8.21
C VAL A 11 13.99 8.69 7.05
N GLN A 12 13.47 9.58 6.20
CA GLN A 12 12.72 9.17 5.00
C GLN A 12 13.59 8.36 4.03
N GLY A 13 14.83 8.79 3.78
CA GLY A 13 15.77 8.08 2.92
C GLY A 13 16.07 6.66 3.43
N VAL A 14 16.30 6.50 4.74
CA VAL A 14 16.50 5.16 5.35
C VAL A 14 15.29 4.26 5.13
N LYS A 15 14.08 4.80 5.32
CA LYS A 15 12.85 4.03 5.12
C LYS A 15 12.65 3.60 3.67
N VAL A 16 12.87 4.51 2.72
CA VAL A 16 12.77 4.21 1.29
C VAL A 16 13.77 3.12 0.91
N ASN A 17 15.03 3.22 1.35
CA ASN A 17 16.04 2.19 1.08
C ASN A 17 15.64 0.80 1.62
N ALA A 18 15.01 0.74 2.80
CA ALA A 18 14.52 -0.51 3.36
C ALA A 18 13.41 -1.11 2.48
N ILE A 19 12.46 -0.29 2.03
CA ILE A 19 11.39 -0.72 1.12
C ILE A 19 11.97 -1.21 -0.20
N GLU A 20 12.86 -0.43 -0.83
CA GLU A 20 13.50 -0.76 -2.10
C GLU A 20 14.28 -2.08 -2.01
N SER A 21 14.96 -2.32 -0.89
CA SER A 21 15.65 -3.58 -0.62
C SER A 21 14.67 -4.75 -0.46
N THR A 22 13.53 -4.55 0.20
CA THR A 22 12.50 -5.57 0.37
C THR A 22 11.88 -5.98 -0.96
N ILE A 23 11.58 -5.01 -1.84
CA ILE A 23 10.91 -5.30 -3.13
C ILE A 23 11.87 -5.53 -4.29
N GLY A 24 13.17 -5.25 -4.12
CA GLY A 24 14.19 -5.36 -5.16
C GLY A 24 14.02 -4.34 -6.30
N TYR A 25 13.49 -3.15 -6.00
CA TYR A 25 13.20 -2.10 -7.00
C TYR A 25 13.52 -0.72 -6.43
N SER A 26 14.27 0.08 -7.19
CA SER A 26 14.58 1.47 -6.83
C SER A 26 13.62 2.46 -7.48
N PHE A 27 13.01 3.33 -6.67
CA PHE A 27 12.09 4.35 -7.12
C PHE A 27 12.83 5.62 -7.52
N THR A 28 12.54 6.13 -8.72
CA THR A 28 13.00 7.47 -9.12
C THR A 28 12.32 8.57 -8.31
N ASN A 29 11.10 8.33 -7.82
CA ASN A 29 10.36 9.25 -6.97
C ASN A 29 10.00 8.57 -5.63
N SER A 30 10.82 8.82 -4.62
CA SER A 30 10.66 8.26 -3.28
C SER A 30 9.35 8.68 -2.58
N ASN A 31 8.74 9.80 -2.96
CA ASN A 31 7.45 10.20 -2.38
C ASN A 31 6.32 9.26 -2.80
N LEU A 32 6.34 8.78 -4.04
CA LEU A 32 5.34 7.80 -4.51
C LEU A 32 5.50 6.45 -3.81
N CYS A 33 6.74 6.05 -3.51
CA CYS A 33 7.03 4.87 -2.70
C CYS A 33 6.37 4.96 -1.31
N LEU A 34 6.57 6.11 -0.64
CA LEU A 34 6.00 6.34 0.69
C LEU A 34 4.47 6.46 0.67
N GLU A 35 3.91 7.16 -0.32
CA GLU A 35 2.47 7.30 -0.49
C GLU A 35 1.77 5.96 -0.76
N ALA A 36 2.39 5.08 -1.57
CA ALA A 36 1.86 3.75 -1.85
C ALA A 36 1.79 2.84 -0.61
N LEU A 37 2.58 3.12 0.43
CA LEU A 37 2.59 2.38 1.69
C LEU A 37 1.84 3.09 2.82
N TRP A 38 1.22 4.24 2.52
CA TRP A 38 0.36 4.93 3.46
C TRP A 38 -1.05 4.36 3.40
N ILE A 39 -1.39 3.56 4.40
CA ILE A 39 -2.72 2.97 4.54
C ILE A 39 -3.74 4.09 4.59
N ALA A 40 -4.68 4.05 3.66
CA ALA A 40 -5.66 5.12 3.54
C ALA A 40 -6.42 5.39 4.84
N SER A 41 -6.54 6.67 5.17
CA SER A 41 -7.31 7.12 6.32
C SER A 41 -8.77 6.73 6.13
N PRO A 42 -9.42 6.13 7.14
CA PRO A 42 -10.85 5.87 7.09
C PRO A 42 -11.68 7.17 7.11
N ILE A 43 -11.07 8.31 7.48
CA ILE A 43 -11.76 9.61 7.60
C ILE A 43 -11.64 10.41 6.30
N THR A 44 -10.42 10.66 5.83
CA THR A 44 -10.18 11.51 4.65
C THR A 44 -10.20 10.71 3.35
N GLY A 45 -9.99 9.40 3.42
CA GLY A 45 -9.78 8.56 2.25
C GLY A 45 -8.47 8.84 1.50
N GLU A 46 -7.65 9.76 2.00
CA GLU A 46 -6.30 10.03 1.51
C GLU A 46 -5.34 8.92 1.94
N GLY A 47 -4.32 8.67 1.12
CA GLY A 47 -3.38 7.55 1.23
C GLY A 47 -3.24 6.83 -0.11
N ASP A 48 -2.96 5.54 -0.07
CA ASP A 48 -2.61 4.71 -1.22
C ASP A 48 -3.69 4.56 -2.31
N LYS A 49 -4.97 4.89 -2.04
CA LYS A 49 -6.10 4.53 -2.92
C LYS A 49 -5.92 4.89 -4.40
N LYS A 50 -5.40 6.09 -4.70
CA LYS A 50 -5.20 6.52 -6.10
C LYS A 50 -4.12 5.69 -6.79
N LEU A 51 -3.02 5.44 -6.08
CA LEU A 51 -1.92 4.61 -6.56
C LEU A 51 -2.34 3.14 -6.66
N ALA A 52 -3.15 2.65 -5.73
CA ALA A 52 -3.71 1.31 -5.75
C ALA A 52 -4.60 1.08 -6.99
N GLN A 53 -5.45 2.05 -7.36
CA GLN A 53 -6.25 1.96 -8.58
C GLN A 53 -5.36 1.88 -9.84
N ALA A 54 -4.37 2.77 -9.95
CA ALA A 54 -3.44 2.76 -11.07
C ALA A 54 -2.63 1.44 -11.12
N GLY A 55 -2.24 0.92 -9.96
CA GLY A 55 -1.55 -0.36 -9.82
C GLY A 55 -2.40 -1.56 -10.26
N ASP A 56 -3.69 -1.58 -9.92
CA ASP A 56 -4.63 -2.63 -10.33
C ASP A 56 -4.74 -2.70 -11.87
N ASP A 57 -4.87 -1.55 -12.53
CA ASP A 57 -4.91 -1.46 -13.99
C ASP A 57 -3.57 -1.85 -14.62
N ALA A 58 -2.45 -1.45 -14.02
CA ALA A 58 -1.11 -1.81 -14.49
C ALA A 58 -0.83 -3.32 -14.39
N VAL A 59 -1.20 -3.97 -13.28
CA VAL A 59 -1.05 -5.42 -13.10
C VAL A 59 -1.89 -6.18 -14.12
N LYS A 60 -3.15 -5.78 -14.34
CA LYS A 60 -4.01 -6.40 -15.36
C LYS A 60 -3.43 -6.27 -16.75
N LEU A 61 -2.90 -5.09 -17.10
CA LEU A 61 -2.25 -4.87 -18.39
C LEU A 61 -1.01 -5.77 -18.55
N ALA A 62 -0.14 -5.83 -17.53
CA ALA A 62 1.06 -6.64 -17.56
C ALA A 62 0.74 -8.14 -17.75
N LEU A 63 -0.27 -8.66 -17.04
CA LEU A 63 -0.73 -10.04 -17.19
C LEU A 63 -1.34 -10.30 -18.57
N ALA A 64 -2.09 -9.33 -19.12
CA ALA A 64 -2.65 -9.45 -20.46
C ALA A 64 -1.58 -9.48 -21.55
N VAL A 65 -0.58 -8.60 -21.45
CA VAL A 65 0.57 -8.56 -22.38
C VAL A 65 1.37 -9.87 -22.28
N SER A 66 1.75 -10.27 -21.07
CA SER A 66 2.49 -11.51 -20.83
C SER A 66 1.73 -12.73 -21.37
N GLY A 67 0.43 -12.83 -21.12
CA GLY A 67 -0.38 -13.94 -21.62
C GLY A 67 -0.51 -13.95 -23.14
N PHE A 68 -0.63 -12.78 -23.78
CA PHE A 68 -0.64 -12.66 -25.23
C PHE A 68 0.69 -13.11 -25.85
N GLU A 69 1.82 -12.64 -25.30
CA GLU A 69 3.16 -13.02 -25.76
C GLU A 69 3.43 -14.53 -25.63
N ASN A 70 2.82 -15.18 -24.64
CA ASN A 70 2.90 -16.63 -24.43
C ASN A 70 1.84 -17.42 -25.23
N GLY A 71 1.05 -16.77 -26.08
CA GLY A 71 0.08 -17.42 -26.97
C GLY A 71 -1.19 -17.92 -26.27
N TYR A 72 -1.51 -17.43 -25.07
CA TYR A 72 -2.74 -17.79 -24.38
C TYR A 72 -3.98 -17.17 -25.03
N SER A 73 -5.08 -17.90 -24.99
CA SER A 73 -6.37 -17.38 -25.42
C SER A 73 -6.88 -16.29 -24.47
N ARG A 74 -7.75 -15.41 -24.99
CA ARG A 74 -8.41 -14.37 -24.16
C ARG A 74 -9.10 -14.93 -22.92
N GLY A 75 -9.72 -16.11 -23.02
CA GLY A 75 -10.37 -16.79 -21.89
C GLY A 75 -9.35 -17.16 -20.80
N GLN A 76 -8.26 -17.82 -21.19
CA GLN A 76 -7.18 -18.19 -20.25
C GLN A 76 -6.53 -16.97 -19.60
N ILE A 77 -6.28 -15.91 -20.37
CA ILE A 77 -5.75 -14.65 -19.85
C ILE A 77 -6.70 -14.07 -18.80
N SER A 78 -8.01 -14.06 -19.07
CA SER A 78 -9.01 -13.57 -18.13
C SER A 78 -9.06 -14.37 -16.84
N GLU A 79 -8.98 -15.70 -16.93
CA GLU A 79 -8.95 -16.60 -15.77
C GLU A 79 -7.70 -16.38 -14.91
N ILE A 80 -6.51 -16.37 -15.53
CA ILE A 80 -5.24 -16.12 -14.85
C ILE A 80 -5.24 -14.74 -14.21
N THR A 81 -5.66 -13.70 -14.95
CA THR A 81 -5.72 -12.33 -14.43
C THR A 81 -6.63 -12.25 -13.20
N SER A 82 -7.80 -12.88 -13.24
CA SER A 82 -8.75 -12.87 -12.12
C SER A 82 -8.18 -13.56 -10.87
N ALA A 83 -7.38 -14.62 -11.04
CA ALA A 83 -6.73 -15.31 -9.93
C ALA A 83 -5.54 -14.51 -9.37
N THR A 84 -4.62 -14.10 -10.25
CA THR A 84 -3.34 -13.48 -9.89
C THR A 84 -3.50 -12.03 -9.43
N ALA A 85 -4.35 -11.23 -10.06
CA ALA A 85 -4.60 -9.84 -9.67
C ALA A 85 -5.64 -9.71 -8.53
N SER A 86 -6.08 -10.83 -7.94
CA SER A 86 -7.03 -10.77 -6.82
C SER A 86 -6.38 -10.15 -5.58
N ASN A 87 -7.16 -9.35 -4.83
CA ASN A 87 -6.71 -8.78 -3.55
C ASN A 87 -6.16 -9.83 -2.59
N ARG A 88 -6.75 -11.04 -2.60
CA ARG A 88 -6.28 -12.16 -1.79
C ARG A 88 -4.86 -12.57 -2.21
N HIS A 89 -4.66 -12.85 -3.50
CA HIS A 89 -3.35 -13.30 -3.99
C HIS A 89 -2.28 -12.23 -3.80
N LEU A 90 -2.57 -10.98 -4.20
CA LEU A 90 -1.64 -9.86 -4.04
C LEU A 90 -1.34 -9.56 -2.57
N GLY A 91 -2.34 -9.67 -1.69
CA GLY A 91 -2.14 -9.57 -0.25
C GLY A 91 -1.17 -10.64 0.29
N TYR A 92 -1.35 -11.90 -0.11
CA TYR A 92 -0.42 -12.97 0.25
C TYR A 92 1.00 -12.71 -0.27
N LYS A 93 1.15 -12.27 -1.52
CA LYS A 93 2.46 -11.89 -2.08
C LYS A 93 3.12 -10.75 -1.30
N GLY A 94 2.34 -9.77 -0.86
CA GLY A 94 2.82 -8.68 0.00
C GLY A 94 3.31 -9.18 1.36
N PHE A 95 2.57 -10.12 2.00
CA PHE A 95 2.99 -10.75 3.25
C PHE A 95 4.23 -11.63 3.10
N GLU A 96 4.35 -12.35 1.99
CA GLU A 96 5.50 -13.23 1.70
C GLU A 96 6.84 -12.46 1.68
N ILE A 97 6.82 -11.19 1.25
CA ILE A 97 8.00 -10.32 1.24
C ILE A 97 8.03 -9.35 2.43
N GLU A 98 7.19 -9.55 3.43
CA GLU A 98 7.14 -8.70 4.63
C GLU A 98 6.82 -7.22 4.37
N LEU A 99 6.12 -6.90 3.26
CA LEU A 99 5.83 -5.51 2.88
C LEU A 99 4.98 -4.77 3.92
N GLN A 100 4.19 -5.51 4.71
CA GLN A 100 3.38 -4.96 5.81
C GLN A 100 4.22 -4.25 6.88
N GLU A 101 5.49 -4.61 7.05
CA GLU A 101 6.36 -4.02 8.07
C GLU A 101 6.71 -2.55 7.77
N HIS A 102 6.61 -2.17 6.50
CA HIS A 102 6.91 -0.82 6.03
C HIS A 102 5.67 0.08 5.92
N MET A 103 4.47 -0.49 6.10
CA MET A 103 3.22 0.25 5.99
C MET A 103 3.06 1.26 7.12
N THR A 104 2.55 2.45 6.78
CA THR A 104 2.29 3.52 7.75
C THR A 104 0.81 3.79 7.85
N ARG A 105 0.33 3.96 9.08
CA ARG A 105 -1.04 4.40 9.36
C ARG A 105 -1.00 5.83 9.84
N GLU A 106 -2.01 6.60 9.46
CA GLU A 106 -2.31 7.84 10.16
C GLU A 106 -2.68 7.48 11.60
N ILE A 107 -1.83 7.86 12.55
CA ILE A 107 -2.22 7.82 13.97
C ILE A 107 -3.17 9.00 14.13
N SER A 108 -4.47 8.73 14.24
CA SER A 108 -5.47 9.77 14.51
C SER A 108 -5.04 10.51 15.79
N SER A 109 -4.53 11.73 15.65
CA SER A 109 -4.18 12.56 16.79
C SER A 109 -5.46 12.85 17.58
N GLY A 110 -5.55 12.30 18.78
CA GLY A 110 -6.47 12.73 19.83
C GLY A 110 -7.93 12.30 19.68
N ARG A 111 -8.25 11.04 20.01
CA ARG A 111 -9.54 10.77 20.65
C ARG A 111 -9.38 11.12 22.13
N HIS A 112 -9.81 12.32 22.51
CA HIS A 112 -10.13 12.60 23.91
C HIS A 112 -11.13 11.52 24.33
N LEU A 113 -10.70 10.55 25.14
CA LEU A 113 -11.64 9.73 25.88
C LEU A 113 -12.36 10.72 26.80
N ASN A 114 -13.57 11.14 26.43
CA ASN A 114 -14.43 11.72 27.43
C ASN A 114 -14.78 10.57 28.37
N GLU A 115 -14.26 10.66 29.59
CA GLU A 115 -14.80 9.92 30.72
C GLU A 115 -16.20 10.46 30.99
N ASN A 116 -17.17 10.08 30.17
CA ASN A 116 -18.56 10.11 30.58
C ASN A 116 -18.93 8.67 30.91
N CYS A 117 -18.67 8.32 32.17
CA CYS A 117 -19.34 7.25 32.91
C CYS A 117 -20.86 7.33 32.67
N GLY A 118 -21.33 6.61 31.65
CA GLY A 118 -22.73 6.33 31.43
C GLY A 118 -23.10 5.08 32.22
N VAL A 119 -23.78 5.29 33.35
CA VAL A 119 -24.39 4.24 34.17
C VAL A 119 -25.26 3.32 33.28
N PRO A 120 -25.15 1.98 33.37
CA PRO A 120 -26.00 1.09 32.59
C PRO A 120 -27.44 1.16 33.12
N ARG A 121 -28.39 1.56 32.27
CA ARG A 121 -29.81 1.29 32.51
C ARG A 121 -30.07 -0.19 32.26
N GLN A 122 -30.40 -0.89 33.34
CA GLN A 122 -30.92 -2.24 33.30
C GLN A 122 -32.26 -2.28 32.53
N ARG A 123 -32.45 -3.33 31.73
CA ARG A 123 -33.76 -3.79 31.31
C ARG A 123 -34.16 -4.96 32.20
#